data_AF-A0A9E3HZX8-F1
#
_entry.id   AF-A0A9E3HZX8-F1
#
_cell.length_a   1.000
_cell.length_b   1.000
_cell.length_c   1.000
_cell.angle_alpha   90.00
_cell.angle_beta   90.00
_cell.angle_gamma   90.00
#
_symmetry.space_group_name_H-M   'P 1'
#
loop_
_entity.id
_entity.type
_entity.pdbx_description
1 polymer ?
#
loop_
_entity_poly.entity_id
_entity_poly.type
_entity_poly.pdbx_seq_one_letter_code
_entity_poly.pdbx_strand_id
1 'polypeptide(L)' 'MAKSKRKRKAQPFVGIQWDCCKVYSRVYLNKKGTAYVGWCPKCGKRVQMNVSPTGSKSRFFNVG' A
#
# COMPACT_ATOMS: atom_id res chain seq x y z
N MET A 1 24.63 -29.86 -3.63
CA MET A 1 23.54 -29.32 -2.77
C MET A 1 22.97 -28.05 -3.39
N ALA A 2 21.85 -28.11 -4.11
CA ALA A 2 21.24 -26.95 -4.77
C ALA A 2 20.40 -26.13 -3.78
N LYS A 3 20.81 -24.88 -3.50
CA LYS A 3 20.05 -23.94 -2.67
C LYS A 3 18.77 -23.52 -3.41
N SER A 4 17.62 -24.01 -2.96
CA SER A 4 16.30 -23.56 -3.43
C SER A 4 16.11 -22.06 -3.15
N LYS A 5 16.13 -21.24 -4.19
CA LYS A 5 15.83 -19.79 -4.11
C LYS A 5 14.33 -19.64 -3.83
N ARG A 6 13.94 -19.50 -2.56
CA ARG A 6 12.60 -18.99 -2.19
C ARG A 6 12.42 -17.62 -2.84
N LYS A 7 11.64 -17.55 -3.93
CA LYS A 7 11.19 -16.28 -4.51
C LYS A 7 10.39 -15.56 -3.43
N ARG A 8 11.00 -14.60 -2.74
CA ARG A 8 10.31 -13.68 -1.83
C ARG A 8 9.28 -12.96 -2.69
N LYS A 9 8.00 -13.34 -2.60
CA LYS A 9 6.93 -12.66 -3.32
C LYS A 9 7.00 -11.19 -2.90
N ALA A 10 7.33 -10.30 -3.83
CA ALA A 10 7.33 -8.87 -3.56
C ALA A 10 5.94 -8.51 -3.07
N GLN A 11 5.83 -7.99 -1.84
CA GLN A 11 4.53 -7.63 -1.29
C GLN A 11 3.96 -6.48 -2.12
N PRO A 12 2.70 -6.60 -2.60
CA PRO A 12 2.07 -5.52 -3.34
C PRO A 12 1.96 -4.28 -2.45
N PHE A 13 2.35 -3.14 -3.02
CA PHE A 13 2.34 -1.85 -2.36
C PHE A 13 1.74 -0.80 -3.29
N VAL A 14 1.08 0.17 -2.67
CA VAL A 14 0.61 1.41 -3.29
C VAL A 14 1.34 2.60 -2.68
N GLY A 15 1.68 3.58 -3.51
CA GLY A 15 2.20 4.85 -3.07
C GLY A 15 1.05 5.80 -2.73
N ILE A 16 1.12 6.42 -1.57
CA ILE A 16 0.14 7.41 -1.14
C ILE A 16 0.86 8.74 -0.92
N GLN A 17 0.46 9.73 -1.71
CA GLN A 17 0.74 11.12 -1.44
C GLN A 17 -0.29 11.62 -0.43
N TRP A 18 0.18 12.15 0.68
CA TRP A 18 -0.65 12.71 1.73
C TRP A 18 -0.71 14.21 1.55
N ASP A 19 -1.85 14.72 1.13
CA ASP A 19 -2.06 16.16 0.93
C ASP A 19 -2.06 16.92 2.26
N CYS A 20 -2.45 16.27 3.36
CA CYS A 20 -2.49 16.85 4.71
C CYS A 20 -1.12 17.28 5.26
N CYS A 21 -0.05 16.57 4.90
CA CYS A 21 1.31 16.80 5.41
C CYS A 21 2.35 16.94 4.29
N LYS A 22 1.88 16.89 3.03
CA LYS A 22 2.68 16.87 1.80
C LYS A 22 3.81 15.83 1.86
N VAL A 23 3.51 14.66 2.43
CA VAL A 23 4.46 13.54 2.55
C VAL A 23 4.05 12.39 1.66
N TYR A 24 5.02 11.60 1.23
CA TYR A 24 4.80 10.36 0.49
C TYR A 24 5.05 9.16 1.41
N SER A 25 4.14 8.19 1.42
CA SER A 25 4.40 6.91 2.09
C SER A 25 3.93 5.73 1.25
N ARG A 26 4.54 4.56 1.50
CA ARG A 26 4.16 3.30 0.86
C ARG A 26 3.23 2.55 1.80
N VAL A 27 2.09 2.14 1.27
CA VAL A 27 1.09 1.35 1.98
C VAL A 27 1.04 -0.05 1.37
N TYR A 28 1.17 -1.05 2.23
CA TYR A 28 1.18 -2.45 1.84
C TYR A 28 -0.20 -3.05 1.95
N LEU A 29 -0.44 -4.08 1.13
CA LEU A 29 -1.66 -4.86 1.24
C LEU A 29 -1.70 -5.58 2.59
N ASN A 30 -2.85 -5.59 3.24
CA ASN A 30 -3.02 -6.35 4.48
C ASN A 30 -2.81 -7.86 4.25
N LYS A 31 -2.54 -8.60 5.33
CA LYS A 31 -2.36 -10.07 5.26
C LYS A 31 -3.56 -10.81 4.66
N LYS A 32 -4.77 -10.24 4.77
CA LYS A 32 -6.01 -10.81 4.22
C LYS A 32 -6.15 -10.59 2.71
N GLY A 33 -5.36 -9.70 2.10
CA GLY A 33 -5.48 -9.34 0.70
C GLY A 33 -6.69 -8.46 0.34
N THR A 34 -7.40 -7.92 1.34
CA THR A 34 -8.69 -7.22 1.14
C THR A 34 -8.58 -5.71 1.09
N ALA A 35 -7.53 -5.12 1.69
CA ALA A 35 -7.37 -3.68 1.72
C ALA A 35 -5.92 -3.25 1.92
N TYR A 36 -5.56 -2.13 1.32
CA TYR A 36 -4.36 -1.36 1.64
C TYR A 36 -4.68 -0.42 2.80
N VAL A 37 -4.01 -0.62 3.94
CA VAL A 37 -4.24 0.16 5.15
C VAL A 37 -2.93 0.81 5.58
N GLY A 38 -2.95 2.13 5.72
CA GLY A 38 -1.79 2.91 6.13
C GLY A 38 -2.16 4.15 6.90
N TRP A 39 -1.14 4.81 7.41
CA TRP A 39 -1.27 6.05 8.18
C TRP A 39 -0.25 7.08 7.68
N CYS A 40 -0.66 8.35 7.73
CA CYS A 40 0.26 9.45 7.50
C CYS A 40 1.34 9.44 8.60
N PRO A 41 2.64 9.43 8.25
CA PRO A 41 3.71 9.37 9.23
C PRO A 41 3.83 10.64 10.09
N LYS A 42 3.20 11.75 9.69
CA LYS A 42 3.24 13.02 10.44
C LYS A 42 2.02 13.23 11.34
N CYS A 43 0.81 13.11 10.80
CA CYS A 43 -0.42 13.42 11.54
C CYS A 43 -1.24 12.19 11.95
N GLY A 44 -0.83 10.98 11.54
CA GLY A 44 -1.56 9.75 11.85
C GLY A 44 -2.89 9.59 11.10
N LYS A 45 -3.19 10.42 10.10
CA LYS A 45 -4.41 10.28 9.27
C LYS A 45 -4.45 8.87 8.66
N ARG A 46 -5.54 8.14 8.92
CA ARG A 46 -5.73 6.77 8.43
C ARG A 46 -6.23 6.80 6.99
N VAL A 47 -5.71 5.90 6.16
CA VAL A 47 -6.26 5.57 4.85
C VAL A 47 -6.56 4.09 4.76
N GLN A 48 -7.70 3.76 4.16
CA GLN A 48 -8.08 2.39 3.85
C GLN A 48 -8.62 2.35 2.43
N MET A 49 -7.93 1.62 1.56
CA MET A 49 -8.36 1.37 0.18
C MET A 49 -8.69 -0.11 0.04
N ASN A 50 -9.96 -0.41 -0.20
CA ASN A 50 -10.39 -1.79 -0.40
C ASN A 50 -9.94 -2.28 -1.79
N VAL A 51 -9.55 -3.54 -1.87
CA VAL A 51 -9.19 -4.19 -3.14
C VAL A 51 -10.47 -4.74 -3.77
N SER A 52 -10.72 -4.37 -5.02
CA SER A 52 -11.84 -4.88 -5.82
C SER A 52 -11.33 -5.30 -7.20
N PRO A 53 -11.85 -6.39 -7.79
CA PRO A 53 -11.50 -6.81 -9.16
C PRO A 53 -11.87 -5.75 -10.21
N THR A 54 -12.89 -4.93 -9.97
CA THR A 54 -13.27 -3.79 -10.82
C THR A 54 -12.59 -2.49 -10.38
N GLY A 55 -11.61 -2.58 -9.49
CA GLY A 55 -10.92 -1.43 -8.91
C GLY A 55 -10.00 -0.70 -9.88
N SER A 56 -9.34 0.33 -9.37
CA SER A 56 -8.35 1.08 -10.13
C SER A 56 -7.05 0.27 -10.28
N LYS A 57 -6.44 0.34 -11.47
CA LYS A 57 -5.08 -0.19 -11.73
C LYS A 57 -3.98 0.78 -11.28
N SER A 58 -4.35 1.99 -10.84
CA SER A 58 -3.41 2.99 -10.35
C SER A 58 -2.69 2.51 -9.10
N ARG A 59 -1.39 2.75 -9.03
CA ARG A 59 -0.55 2.43 -7.86
C ARG A 59 -0.22 3.64 -7.00
N PHE A 60 -0.53 4.84 -7.50
CA PHE A 60 -0.29 6.10 -6.82
C PHE A 60 -1.63 6.77 -6.58
N PHE A 61 -1.87 7.13 -5.33
CA PHE A 61 -3.09 7.80 -4.90
C PHE A 61 -2.73 9.04 -4.12
N ASN A 62 -3.55 10.08 -4.24
CA ASN A 62 -3.44 11.26 -3.42
C ASN A 62 -4.59 11.29 -2.40
N VAL A 63 -4.28 11.57 -1.14
CA VAL A 63 -5.22 11.51 -0.01
C VAL A 63 -5.14 12.84 0.74
N GLY A 64 -6.19 13.65 0.55
CA GLY A 64 -6.43 14.95 1.18
C GLY A 64 -7.08 14.87 2.53
#